data_AF-A0A2V9JL42-F1
#
_entry.id   AF-A0A2V9JL42-F1
#
_cell.length_a   1.000
_cell.length_b   1.000
_cell.length_c   1.000
_cell.angle_alpha   90.00
_cell.angle_beta   90.00
_cell.angle_gamma   90.00
#
_symmetry.space_group_name_H-M   'P 1'
#
loop_
_entity.id
_entity.type
_entity.pdbx_description
1 polymer ?
#
loop_
_entity_poly.entity_id
_entity_poly.type
_entity_poly.pdbx_seq_one_letter_code
_entity_poly.pdbx_strand_id
1 'polypeptide(L)'
;MSSLRVTTFLLVTGLLTLSQTGQQKGAPKASPSLPLRIFRTDPARYQNAVKAHSGAGSLRYMILIDGSIFNTNLLFIHRGVLAP
;
A
#
# COMPACT_ATOMS: atom_id res chain seq x y z
N MET A 1 34.79 -15.56 70.03
CA MET A 1 34.10 -14.96 68.86
C MET A 1 35.18 -14.44 67.93
N SER A 2 35.53 -15.17 66.87
CA SER A 2 36.50 -14.72 65.86
C SER A 2 36.07 -15.28 64.51
N SER A 3 35.85 -14.38 63.56
CA SER A 3 35.01 -14.56 62.39
C SER A 3 35.70 -15.28 61.24
N LEU A 4 34.91 -16.19 60.67
CA LEU A 4 34.97 -16.90 59.40
C LEU A 4 35.64 -16.13 58.25
N ARG A 5 36.58 -16.78 57.56
CA ARG A 5 37.12 -16.37 56.26
C ARG A 5 36.12 -16.74 55.16
N VAL A 6 35.80 -15.83 54.26
CA VAL A 6 35.09 -16.15 53.00
C VAL A 6 35.82 -15.49 51.84
N THR A 7 36.47 -16.34 51.08
CA THR A 7 37.20 -16.07 49.83
C THR A 7 36.23 -15.66 48.74
N THR A 8 36.52 -14.54 48.08
CA THR A 8 35.86 -14.04 46.88
C THR A 8 35.84 -15.09 45.77
N PHE A 9 34.64 -15.51 45.33
CA PHE A 9 34.44 -16.26 44.09
C PHE A 9 33.74 -15.33 43.09
N LEU A 10 34.50 -14.88 42.08
CA LEU A 10 34.02 -14.02 41.01
C LEU A 10 33.29 -14.90 39.98
N LEU A 11 31.96 -14.95 40.06
CA LEU A 11 31.10 -15.67 39.11
C LEU A 11 30.93 -14.78 37.85
N VAL A 12 31.68 -15.08 36.80
CA VAL A 12 31.49 -14.50 35.46
C VAL A 12 30.26 -15.16 34.83
N THR A 13 29.09 -14.58 35.06
CA THR A 13 27.85 -14.99 34.41
C THR A 13 27.78 -14.33 33.02
N GLY A 14 28.09 -15.11 31.98
CA GLY A 14 27.93 -14.70 30.59
C GLY A 14 26.47 -14.42 30.26
N LEU A 15 26.13 -13.14 30.06
CA LEU A 15 24.81 -12.70 29.61
C LEU A 15 24.74 -12.84 28.09
N LEU A 16 24.43 -14.05 27.63
CA LEU A 16 24.11 -14.34 26.23
C LEU A 16 22.85 -13.55 25.83
N THR A 17 23.04 -12.38 25.22
CA THR A 17 21.95 -11.56 24.69
C THR A 17 21.48 -12.21 23.38
N LEU A 18 20.49 -13.11 23.48
CA LEU A 18 19.82 -13.66 22.31
C LEU A 18 19.07 -12.51 21.63
N SER A 19 19.64 -11.97 20.56
CA SER A 19 18.99 -10.98 19.71
C SER A 19 17.80 -11.66 19.03
N GLN A 20 16.60 -11.46 19.57
CA GLN A 20 15.36 -11.84 18.90
C GLN A 20 15.17 -10.93 17.69
N THR A 21 15.68 -11.33 16.53
CA THR A 21 15.21 -10.82 15.24
C THR A 21 13.90 -11.53 14.87
N GLY A 22 12.90 -11.44 15.75
CA GLY A 22 11.53 -11.78 15.40
C GLY A 22 10.96 -10.63 14.62
N GLN A 23 10.88 -10.73 13.28
CA GLN A 23 10.04 -9.83 12.51
C GLN A 23 8.62 -9.91 13.09
N GLN A 24 8.21 -8.86 13.79
CA GLN A 24 6.80 -8.67 14.11
C GLN A 24 6.06 -8.58 12.78
N LYS A 25 5.43 -9.69 12.39
CA LYS A 25 4.53 -9.76 11.25
C LYS A 25 3.35 -8.85 11.57
N GLY A 26 3.45 -7.58 11.16
CA GLY A 26 2.39 -6.61 11.33
C GLY A 26 1.08 -7.21 10.82
N ALA A 27 0.00 -7.02 11.58
CA ALA A 27 -1.32 -7.48 11.17
C ALA A 27 -1.62 -6.96 9.74
N PRO A 28 -2.22 -7.80 8.87
CA PRO A 28 -2.51 -7.38 7.50
C PRO A 28 -3.41 -6.14 7.54
N LYS A 29 -2.99 -5.09 6.83
CA LYS A 29 -3.79 -3.88 6.63
C LYS A 29 -5.15 -4.31 6.07
N ALA A 30 -6.23 -3.95 6.76
CA ALA A 30 -7.58 -4.29 6.30
C ALA A 30 -7.82 -3.74 4.89
N SER A 31 -8.34 -4.59 4.01
CA SER A 31 -8.74 -4.17 2.67
C SER A 31 -9.86 -3.12 2.77
N PRO A 32 -9.90 -2.12 1.87
CA PRO A 32 -10.99 -1.15 1.82
C PRO A 32 -12.36 -1.84 1.75
N SER A 33 -13.41 -1.19 2.25
CA SER A 33 -14.79 -1.70 2.14
C SER A 33 -15.18 -1.90 0.66
N LEU A 34 -16.15 -2.78 0.38
CA LEU A 34 -16.61 -3.03 -1.00
C LEU A 34 -17.05 -1.76 -1.75
N PRO A 35 -17.75 -0.79 -1.13
CA PRO A 35 -18.10 0.47 -1.81
C PRO A 35 -16.88 1.26 -2.30
N LEU A 36 -15.75 1.18 -1.59
CA LEU A 36 -14.49 1.83 -1.96
C LEU A 36 -13.71 1.07 -3.06
N ARG A 37 -14.15 -0.14 -3.43
CA ARG A 37 -13.55 -0.98 -4.49
C ARG A 37 -14.36 -0.97 -5.79
N ILE A 38 -15.58 -0.42 -5.78
CA ILE A 38 -16.47 -0.37 -6.94
C ILE A 38 -16.46 1.05 -7.51
N PHE A 39 -15.76 1.23 -8.63
CA PHE A 39 -15.73 2.48 -9.36
C PHE A 39 -17.02 2.66 -10.16
N ARG A 40 -17.68 3.80 -9.97
CA ARG A 40 -18.98 4.11 -10.59
C ARG A 40 -18.83 5.22 -11.63
N THR A 41 -19.77 5.24 -12.57
CA THR A 41 -19.90 6.36 -13.49
C THR A 41 -20.39 7.59 -12.76
N ASP A 42 -19.73 8.71 -12.99
CA ASP A 42 -20.12 10.03 -12.52
C ASP A 42 -20.19 10.98 -13.72
N PRO A 43 -21.40 11.39 -14.15
CA PRO A 43 -21.57 12.29 -15.29
C PRO A 43 -20.84 13.62 -15.14
N ALA A 44 -20.64 14.12 -13.92
CA ALA A 44 -19.98 15.40 -13.66
C ALA A 44 -18.46 15.34 -13.89
N ARG A 45 -17.88 14.14 -13.95
CA ARG A 45 -16.43 13.93 -14.13
C ARG A 45 -16.00 13.73 -15.59
N TYR A 46 -16.94 13.79 -16.53
CA TYR A 46 -16.62 13.69 -17.95
C TYR A 46 -16.00 14.96 -18.49
N GLN A 47 -14.92 14.80 -19.23
CA GLN A 47 -14.26 15.84 -19.99
C GLN A 47 -14.40 15.59 -21.49
N ASN A 48 -14.40 16.66 -22.27
CA ASN A 48 -14.41 16.59 -23.73
C ASN A 48 -12.96 16.60 -24.25
N ALA A 49 -12.61 15.62 -25.07
CA ALA A 49 -11.36 15.59 -25.84
C ALA A 49 -11.67 15.64 -27.33
N VAL A 50 -11.15 16.66 -28.00
CA VAL A 50 -11.21 16.80 -29.46
C VAL A 50 -9.92 16.21 -30.05
N LYS A 51 -10.03 15.41 -31.12
CA LYS A 51 -8.88 14.74 -31.73
C LYS A 51 -8.01 13.97 -30.72
N ALA A 52 -8.64 13.21 -29.81
CA ALA A 52 -7.98 12.55 -28.68
C ALA A 52 -6.74 11.70 -29.05
N HIS A 53 -6.68 11.19 -30.29
CA HIS A 53 -5.55 10.44 -30.84
C HIS A 53 -5.19 10.91 -32.26
N SER A 54 -5.21 12.23 -32.48
CA SER A 54 -4.95 12.88 -33.79
C SER A 54 -5.91 12.52 -34.93
N GLY A 55 -6.91 11.67 -34.68
CA GLY A 55 -8.01 11.39 -35.61
C GLY A 55 -9.09 12.49 -35.63
N ALA A 56 -10.03 12.38 -36.55
CA ALA A 56 -11.20 13.25 -36.59
C ALA A 56 -12.20 12.90 -35.46
N GLY A 57 -12.95 13.91 -35.01
CA GLY A 57 -14.03 13.73 -34.04
C GLY A 57 -13.66 14.05 -32.60
N SER A 58 -14.60 13.72 -31.72
CA SER A 58 -14.55 14.05 -30.29
C SER A 58 -14.92 12.85 -29.44
N LEU A 59 -14.32 12.75 -28.27
CA LEU A 59 -14.59 11.74 -27.26
C LEU A 59 -14.93 12.44 -25.94
N ARG A 60 -16.01 12.02 -25.27
CA ARG A 60 -16.19 12.35 -23.86
C ARG A 60 -15.55 11.26 -23.03
N TYR A 61 -14.73 11.60 -22.05
CA TYR A 61 -14.07 10.59 -21.22
C TYR A 61 -14.06 10.98 -19.74
N MET A 62 -14.02 9.98 -18.87
CA MET A 62 -13.73 10.16 -17.44
C MET A 62 -12.67 9.16 -16.99
N ILE A 63 -11.82 9.56 -16.05
CA ILE A 63 -10.89 8.64 -15.37
C ILE A 63 -11.70 7.80 -14.38
N LEU A 64 -11.82 6.50 -14.64
CA LEU A 64 -12.51 5.57 -13.75
C LEU A 64 -11.57 5.07 -12.65
N ILE A 65 -10.34 4.70 -13.03
CA ILE A 65 -9.28 4.23 -12.14
C ILE A 65 -7.96 4.88 -12.59
N ASP A 66 -7.20 5.44 -11.66
CA ASP A 66 -5.86 5.95 -11.93
C ASP A 66 -4.77 4.91 -11.62
N GLY A 67 -3.53 5.24 -12.00
CA GLY A 67 -2.37 4.35 -11.89
C GLY A 67 -2.02 3.93 -10.46
N SER A 68 -2.41 4.70 -9.44
CA SER A 68 -2.05 4.40 -8.03
C SER A 68 -2.64 3.08 -7.53
N ILE A 69 -3.67 2.56 -8.19
CA ILE A 69 -4.36 1.32 -7.84
C ILE A 69 -3.67 0.08 -8.42
N PHE A 70 -2.86 0.23 -9.47
CA PHE A 70 -2.27 -0.91 -10.19
C PHE A 70 -0.85 -1.22 -9.72
N ASN A 71 -0.55 -2.51 -9.58
CA ASN A 71 0.82 -3.03 -9.49
C ASN A 71 1.17 -3.81 -10.78
N THR A 72 0.95 -3.15 -11.92
CA THR A 72 1.16 -3.67 -13.27
C THR A 72 1.61 -2.52 -14.17
N ASN A 73 1.86 -2.79 -15.46
CA ASN A 73 2.15 -1.74 -16.45
C ASN A 73 0.90 -0.98 -16.94
N LEU A 74 -0.26 -1.18 -16.30
CA LEU A 74 -1.47 -0.43 -16.63
C LEU A 74 -1.44 0.94 -15.95
N LEU A 75 -1.61 1.99 -16.73
CA LEU A 75 -1.48 3.37 -16.24
C LEU A 75 -2.80 3.95 -15.75
N PHE A 76 -3.94 3.47 -16.26
CA PHE A 76 -5.28 3.96 -15.93
C PHE A 76 -6.36 3.10 -16.60
N ILE A 77 -7.61 3.28 -16.17
CA ILE A 77 -8.81 2.88 -16.91
C ILE A 77 -9.68 4.13 -17.09
N HIS A 78 -9.97 4.48 -18.33
CA HIS A 78 -10.93 5.53 -18.67
C HIS A 78 -12.22 4.92 -19.20
N ARG A 79 -13.35 5.60 -18.96
CA ARG A 79 -14.60 5.34 -19.68
C ARG A 79 -14.78 6.42 -20.73
N GLY A 80 -14.73 6.01 -22.00
CA GLY A 80 -14.99 6.87 -23.15
C GLY A 80 -16.42 6.70 -23.67
N VAL A 81 -17.02 7.79 -24.18
CA VAL A 81 -18.31 7.82 -24.87
C VAL A 81 -18.10 8.58 -26.18
N LEU A 82 -18.31 7.88 -27.29
CA LEU A 82 -18.43 8.47 -28.62
C LEU A 82 -19.88 8.92 -28.83
N ALA A 83 -20.07 10.05 -29.49
CA ALA A 83 -21.40 10.42 -29.95
C ALA A 83 -21.90 9.39 -30.99
N PRO A 84 -23.22 9.14 -31.07
CA PRO A 84 -23.81 8.31 -32.12
C PRO A 84 -23.43 8.74 -33.53
#